data_AF-A0A2T5BJW7-F1
#
_entry.id   AF-A0A2T5BJW7-F1
#
_cell.length_a   1.000
_cell.length_b   1.000
_cell.length_c   1.000
_cell.angle_alpha   90.00
_cell.angle_beta   90.00
_cell.angle_gamma   90.00
#
_symmetry.space_group_name_H-M   'P 1'
#
loop_
_entity.id
_entity.type
_entity.pdbx_description
1 polymer ?
#
loop_
_entity_poly.entity_id
_entity_poly.type
_entity_poly.pdbx_seq_one_letter_code
_entity_poly.pdbx_strand_id
1 'polypeptide(L)'
;MLLTASPTAFPAAPPPSTDDPHVIAAHDWAAFATVDRMSNHWDRPGWHDSTRAYYWMLTFADAAALTEQMRSCQQQLASLDFDLIGEDGLHLTLGRIGLANEVSEAQLHTLRNRASARLPDAFTISAIPMTASRGAIRYSVAPWTPLINLHSALSLTSDQCGLPLKKPTSVLRPHIGIAYCNRTLDSHKVRETIRPLRDLPAITVPIGQVELVELRREERAYRWRTLAVLPLR
;
A
#
# COMPACT_ATOMS: atom_id res chain seq x y z
N MET A 1 -19.16 4.87 0.97
CA MET A 1 -18.77 4.92 -0.46
C MET A 1 -18.64 3.48 -0.95
N LEU A 2 -19.18 3.14 -2.13
CA LEU A 2 -19.16 1.75 -2.61
C LEU A 2 -17.87 1.49 -3.42
N LEU A 3 -17.14 0.42 -3.07
CA LEU A 3 -16.01 -0.05 -3.87
C LEU A 3 -16.52 -0.71 -5.15
N THR A 4 -15.82 -0.51 -6.26
CA THR A 4 -16.19 -1.05 -7.57
C THR A 4 -15.09 -1.94 -8.12
N ALA A 5 -15.47 -2.84 -9.04
CA ALA A 5 -14.49 -3.62 -9.78
C ALA A 5 -13.68 -2.71 -10.71
N SER A 6 -12.37 -2.94 -10.80
CA SER A 6 -11.49 -2.21 -11.72
C SER A 6 -10.32 -3.08 -12.19
N PRO A 7 -10.05 -3.17 -13.50
CA PRO A 7 -8.91 -3.95 -14.00
C PRO A 7 -7.56 -3.34 -13.62
N THR A 8 -7.52 -2.04 -13.28
CA THR A 8 -6.31 -1.32 -12.84
C THR A 8 -6.00 -1.49 -11.35
N ALA A 9 -6.90 -2.17 -10.63
CA ALA A 9 -6.72 -2.58 -9.24
C ALA A 9 -6.33 -4.07 -9.17
N PHE A 10 -5.81 -4.48 -8.01
CA PHE A 10 -5.60 -5.88 -7.70
C PHE A 10 -5.90 -6.15 -6.22
N PRO A 11 -6.82 -7.07 -5.90
CA PRO A 11 -7.73 -7.78 -6.81
C PRO A 11 -8.65 -6.83 -7.58
N ALA A 12 -9.14 -7.25 -8.75
CA ALA A 12 -9.98 -6.40 -9.59
C ALA A 12 -11.31 -6.07 -8.89
N ALA A 13 -12.02 -7.09 -8.39
CA ALA A 13 -13.19 -6.92 -7.53
C ALA A 13 -12.80 -6.69 -6.07
N PRO A 14 -13.58 -5.91 -5.30
CA PRO A 14 -13.41 -5.86 -3.84
C PRO A 14 -13.82 -7.19 -3.19
N PRO A 15 -13.36 -7.47 -1.96
CA PRO A 15 -13.83 -8.63 -1.20
C PRO A 15 -15.33 -8.51 -0.87
N PRO A 16 -16.05 -9.63 -0.66
CA PRO A 16 -17.45 -9.62 -0.26
C PRO A 16 -17.71 -8.92 1.08
N SER A 17 -16.72 -8.91 1.98
CA SER A 17 -16.72 -8.14 3.22
C SER A 17 -15.49 -7.26 3.25
N THR A 18 -15.66 -5.98 3.61
CA THR A 18 -14.57 -5.02 3.80
C THR A 18 -14.02 -5.04 5.21
N ASP A 19 -14.59 -5.80 6.14
CA ASP A 19 -14.18 -5.74 7.55
C ASP A 19 -13.75 -7.10 8.12
N ASP A 20 -14.19 -8.20 7.50
CA ASP A 20 -13.80 -9.55 7.95
C ASP A 20 -12.39 -9.91 7.45
N PRO A 21 -11.41 -10.09 8.36
CA PRO A 21 -10.03 -10.40 7.99
C PRO A 21 -9.89 -11.72 7.22
N HIS A 22 -10.68 -12.74 7.55
CA HIS A 22 -10.61 -14.04 6.87
C HIS A 22 -11.16 -13.94 5.45
N VAL A 23 -12.27 -13.21 5.27
CA VAL A 23 -12.86 -12.98 3.94
C VAL A 23 -11.90 -12.19 3.06
N ILE A 24 -11.27 -11.13 3.59
CA ILE A 24 -10.30 -10.32 2.85
C ILE A 24 -9.09 -11.17 2.43
N ALA A 25 -8.49 -11.91 3.39
CA ALA A 25 -7.30 -12.71 3.12
C ALA A 25 -7.59 -13.86 2.12
N ALA A 26 -8.75 -14.52 2.25
CA ALA A 26 -9.18 -15.55 1.32
C ALA A 26 -9.43 -14.99 -0.09
N HIS A 27 -10.07 -13.82 -0.18
CA HIS A 27 -10.32 -13.12 -1.45
C HIS A 27 -9.02 -12.72 -2.15
N ASP A 28 -8.09 -12.11 -1.41
CA ASP A 28 -6.79 -11.72 -1.92
C ASP A 28 -5.98 -12.93 -2.41
N TRP A 29 -6.02 -14.05 -1.67
CA TRP A 29 -5.37 -15.29 -2.05
C TRP A 29 -5.99 -15.90 -3.31
N ALA A 30 -7.33 -15.98 -3.38
CA ALA A 30 -8.05 -16.50 -4.54
C ALA A 30 -7.71 -15.67 -5.80
N ALA A 31 -7.63 -14.35 -5.68
CA ALA A 31 -7.22 -13.48 -6.77
C ALA A 31 -5.77 -13.71 -7.21
N PHE A 32 -4.85 -14.01 -6.30
CA PHE A 32 -3.47 -14.37 -6.66
C PHE A 32 -3.36 -15.78 -7.26
N ALA A 33 -4.26 -16.70 -6.88
CA ALA A 33 -4.33 -18.03 -7.47
C ALA A 33 -4.64 -18.00 -8.98
N THR A 34 -5.29 -16.94 -9.48
CA THR A 34 -5.57 -16.77 -10.92
C THR A 34 -4.46 -16.02 -11.68
N VAL A 35 -3.38 -15.62 -11.02
CA VAL A 35 -2.23 -15.00 -11.69
C VAL A 35 -1.34 -16.13 -12.15
N ASP A 36 -1.08 -16.27 -13.46
CA ASP A 36 -0.16 -17.29 -13.97
C ASP A 36 1.30 -16.84 -13.88
N ARG A 37 1.56 -15.57 -14.21
CA ARG A 37 2.90 -14.97 -14.18
C ARG A 37 2.88 -13.65 -13.45
N MET A 38 3.85 -13.47 -12.57
CA MET A 38 4.17 -12.16 -12.00
C MET A 38 4.97 -11.35 -13.01
N SER A 39 4.75 -10.03 -13.02
CA SER A 39 5.45 -9.04 -13.83
C SER A 39 6.50 -8.31 -13.00
N ASN A 40 7.55 -7.84 -13.68
CA ASN A 40 8.49 -6.90 -13.09
C ASN A 40 7.75 -5.64 -12.61
N HIS A 41 7.90 -5.32 -11.33
CA HIS A 41 7.26 -4.18 -10.67
C HIS A 41 7.87 -2.84 -11.08
N TRP A 42 9.13 -2.85 -11.53
CA TRP A 42 9.86 -1.64 -11.89
C TRP A 42 9.50 -1.13 -13.29
N ASP A 43 9.01 -2.01 -14.16
CA ASP A 43 8.58 -1.71 -15.55
C ASP A 43 7.25 -0.93 -15.62
N ARG A 44 6.94 -0.12 -14.60
CA ARG A 44 5.75 0.73 -14.54
C ARG A 44 5.98 1.99 -15.40
N PRO A 45 5.15 2.23 -16.43
CA PRO A 45 5.28 3.41 -17.28
C PRO A 45 5.24 4.73 -16.48
N GLY A 46 6.03 5.71 -16.92
CA GLY A 46 6.03 7.07 -16.36
C GLY A 46 6.85 7.25 -15.08
N TRP A 47 7.69 6.27 -14.71
CA TRP A 47 8.70 6.42 -13.68
C TRP A 47 10.10 6.22 -14.27
N HIS A 48 10.99 7.17 -14.00
CA HIS A 48 12.42 7.13 -14.26
C HIS A 48 13.17 7.60 -13.00
N ASP A 49 14.50 7.54 -13.00
CA ASP A 49 15.32 7.76 -11.79
C ASP A 49 15.15 9.16 -11.16
N SER A 50 14.88 10.17 -11.98
CA SER A 50 14.59 11.54 -11.53
C SER A 50 13.11 11.83 -11.24
N THR A 51 12.20 10.86 -11.41
CA THR A 51 10.79 11.07 -11.06
C THR A 51 10.64 11.29 -9.56
N ARG A 52 9.91 12.34 -9.20
CA ARG A 52 9.50 12.68 -7.83
C ARG A 52 7.99 12.94 -7.84
N ALA A 53 7.27 12.43 -6.86
CA ALA A 53 5.83 12.62 -6.78
C ALA A 53 5.34 12.66 -5.32
N TYR A 54 4.29 13.43 -5.08
CA TYR A 54 3.70 13.54 -3.74
C TYR A 54 2.63 12.49 -3.52
N TYR A 55 2.62 11.88 -2.34
CA TYR A 55 1.70 10.82 -1.94
C TYR A 55 1.19 11.02 -0.52
N TRP A 56 -0.02 10.52 -0.28
CA TRP A 56 -0.48 10.14 1.05
C TRP A 56 -0.09 8.69 1.34
N MET A 57 0.50 8.43 2.50
CA MET A 57 0.92 7.09 2.94
C MET A 57 0.68 6.89 4.44
N LEU A 58 0.51 5.63 4.83
CA LEU A 58 0.76 5.18 6.20
C LEU A 58 2.15 4.51 6.21
N THR A 59 2.99 4.85 7.17
CA THR A 59 4.33 4.28 7.38
C THR A 59 4.33 3.47 8.67
N PHE A 60 5.31 2.58 8.82
CA PHE A 60 5.33 1.62 9.93
C PHE A 60 6.69 1.52 10.64
N ALA A 61 7.45 2.62 10.68
CA ALA A 61 8.79 2.64 11.27
C ALA A 61 8.82 2.14 12.72
N ASP A 62 7.79 2.45 13.51
CA ASP A 62 7.71 2.08 14.93
C ASP A 62 7.03 0.72 15.18
N ALA A 63 6.61 0.00 14.13
CA ALA A 63 5.90 -1.28 14.25
C ALA A 63 6.89 -2.47 14.30
N ALA A 64 7.68 -2.55 15.37
CA ALA A 64 8.75 -3.55 15.51
C ALA A 64 8.31 -5.00 15.22
N ALA A 65 7.14 -5.41 15.72
CA ALA A 65 6.58 -6.75 15.49
C ALA A 65 6.25 -7.01 14.00
N LEU A 66 5.77 -6.00 13.28
CA LEU A 66 5.53 -6.10 11.84
C LEU A 66 6.85 -6.23 11.08
N THR A 67 7.84 -5.43 11.45
CA THR A 67 9.18 -5.44 10.85
C THR A 67 9.90 -6.77 11.09
N GLU A 68 9.79 -7.35 12.29
CA GLU A 68 10.34 -8.66 12.61
C GLU A 68 9.67 -9.78 11.80
N GLN A 69 8.33 -9.79 11.75
CA GLN A 69 7.62 -10.79 10.95
C GLN A 69 7.93 -10.64 9.46
N MET A 70 8.03 -9.42 8.94
CA MET A 70 8.43 -9.17 7.55
C MET A 70 9.81 -9.77 7.27
N ARG A 71 10.80 -9.52 8.14
CA ARG A 71 12.15 -10.09 8.00
C ARG A 71 12.13 -11.62 8.01
N SER A 72 11.38 -12.23 8.93
CA SER A 72 11.20 -13.68 8.98
C SER A 72 10.56 -14.22 7.69
N CYS A 73 9.55 -13.56 7.16
CA CYS A 73 8.94 -13.91 5.87
C CYS A 73 9.97 -13.80 4.74
N GLN A 74 10.71 -12.70 4.65
CA GLN A 74 11.69 -12.46 3.60
C GLN A 74 12.82 -13.51 3.56
N GLN A 75 13.25 -14.03 4.72
CA GLN A 75 14.22 -15.14 4.78
C GLN A 75 13.72 -16.38 4.04
N GLN A 76 12.42 -16.69 4.16
CA GLN A 76 11.78 -17.81 3.46
C GLN A 76 11.63 -17.56 1.94
N LEU A 77 11.70 -16.29 1.51
CA LEU A 77 11.62 -15.88 0.10
C LEU A 77 12.99 -15.87 -0.61
N ALA A 78 14.10 -16.14 0.09
CA ALA A 78 15.45 -15.99 -0.45
C ALA A 78 15.66 -16.73 -1.79
N SER A 79 15.06 -17.91 -1.97
CA SER A 79 15.16 -18.70 -3.21
C SER A 79 14.39 -18.14 -4.42
N LEU A 80 13.61 -17.08 -4.21
CA LEU A 80 12.80 -16.44 -5.23
C LEU A 80 13.43 -15.16 -5.80
N ASP A 81 14.52 -14.65 -5.20
CA ASP A 81 15.28 -13.49 -5.70
C ASP A 81 14.39 -12.25 -5.94
N PHE A 82 13.61 -11.84 -4.95
CA PHE A 82 12.81 -10.61 -4.99
C PHE A 82 13.63 -9.42 -4.48
N ASP A 83 13.28 -8.20 -4.90
CA ASP A 83 13.80 -6.99 -4.26
C ASP A 83 13.05 -6.79 -2.93
N LEU A 84 13.74 -7.02 -1.82
CA LEU A 84 13.16 -6.98 -0.48
C LEU A 84 12.87 -5.54 -0.04
N ILE A 85 11.71 -5.33 0.60
CA ILE A 85 11.40 -4.03 1.21
C ILE A 85 12.14 -3.93 2.53
N GLY A 86 12.95 -2.89 2.69
CA GLY A 86 13.64 -2.59 3.95
C GLY A 86 12.70 -2.11 5.04
N GLU A 87 13.20 -2.03 6.28
CA GLU A 87 12.42 -1.59 7.46
C GLU A 87 11.87 -0.17 7.28
N ASP A 88 12.67 0.71 6.70
CA ASP A 88 12.32 2.08 6.34
C ASP A 88 11.39 2.17 5.12
N GLY A 89 11.14 1.04 4.45
CA GLY A 89 10.33 0.92 3.24
C GLY A 89 8.90 0.41 3.48
N LEU A 90 8.57 0.00 4.71
CA LEU A 90 7.23 -0.49 5.06
C LEU A 90 6.20 0.63 5.03
N HIS A 91 5.24 0.52 4.11
CA HIS A 91 4.17 1.51 3.94
C HIS A 91 2.90 0.92 3.31
N LEU A 92 1.80 1.64 3.50
CA LEU A 92 0.53 1.46 2.78
C LEU A 92 0.27 2.74 1.99
N THR A 93 0.20 2.61 0.66
CA THR A 93 -0.09 3.75 -0.22
C THR A 93 -1.57 4.09 -0.18
N LEU A 94 -1.92 5.33 0.17
CA LEU A 94 -3.30 5.83 0.11
C LEU A 94 -3.56 6.47 -1.25
N GLY A 95 -2.69 7.34 -1.75
CA GLY A 95 -2.90 7.89 -3.08
C GLY A 95 -1.83 8.86 -3.56
N ARG A 96 -1.64 8.89 -4.88
CA ARG A 96 -0.76 9.87 -5.54
C ARG A 96 -1.50 11.18 -5.74
N ILE A 97 -0.88 12.28 -5.33
CA ILE A 97 -1.38 13.63 -5.50
C ILE A 97 -0.95 14.18 -6.88
N GLY A 98 0.36 14.25 -7.15
CA GLY A 98 0.90 14.80 -8.40
C GLY A 98 2.40 14.58 -8.54
N LEU A 99 3.00 14.95 -9.67
CA LEU A 99 4.46 15.05 -9.77
C LEU A 99 4.98 16.25 -8.98
N ALA A 100 6.22 16.17 -8.51
CA ALA A 100 6.81 17.25 -7.72
C ALA A 100 6.97 18.56 -8.51
N ASN A 101 7.16 18.48 -9.83
CA ASN A 101 7.24 19.64 -10.72
C ASN A 101 5.87 20.20 -11.16
N GLU A 102 4.76 19.53 -10.82
CA GLU A 102 3.39 19.94 -11.16
C GLU A 102 2.67 20.58 -9.98
N VAL A 103 3.18 20.42 -8.76
CA VAL A 103 2.52 20.83 -7.52
C VAL A 103 3.39 21.81 -6.76
N SER A 104 2.89 23.03 -6.60
CA SER A 104 3.59 24.08 -5.86
C SER A 104 3.56 23.86 -4.34
N GLU A 105 4.54 24.43 -3.64
CA GLU A 105 4.62 24.40 -2.18
C GLU A 105 3.38 25.04 -1.52
N ALA A 106 2.87 26.14 -2.08
CA ALA A 106 1.66 26.80 -1.59
C ALA A 106 0.42 25.90 -1.66
N GLN A 107 0.30 25.09 -2.72
CA GLN A 107 -0.78 24.10 -2.83
C GLN A 107 -0.60 22.98 -1.80
N LEU A 108 0.63 22.49 -1.56
CA LEU A 108 0.89 21.50 -0.52
C LEU A 108 0.58 22.03 0.88
N HIS A 109 0.97 23.26 1.18
CA HIS A 109 0.67 23.91 2.45
C HIS A 109 -0.84 23.99 2.69
N THR A 110 -1.58 24.45 1.68
CA THR A 110 -3.05 24.52 1.71
C THR A 110 -3.68 23.13 1.91
N LEU A 111 -3.19 22.12 1.18
CA LEU A 111 -3.65 20.74 1.27
C LEU A 111 -3.44 20.18 2.68
N ARG A 112 -2.25 20.35 3.27
CA ARG A 112 -1.93 19.89 4.63
C ARG A 112 -2.87 20.47 5.68
N ASN A 113 -3.06 21.79 5.66
CA ASN A 113 -3.89 22.47 6.65
C ASN A 113 -5.36 22.02 6.55
N ARG A 114 -5.88 21.90 5.32
CA ARG A 114 -7.25 21.45 5.10
C ARG A 114 -7.47 19.98 5.42
N ALA A 115 -6.46 19.13 5.20
CA ALA A 115 -6.52 17.71 5.48
C ALA A 115 -6.54 17.48 7.00
N SER A 116 -5.63 18.12 7.73
CA SER A 116 -5.53 18.01 9.21
C SER A 116 -6.87 18.26 9.91
N ALA A 117 -7.64 19.25 9.43
CA ALA A 117 -8.96 19.57 9.98
C ALA A 117 -10.06 18.52 9.68
N ARG A 118 -9.83 17.51 8.83
CA ARG A 118 -10.84 16.58 8.30
C ARG A 118 -10.52 15.11 8.50
N LEU A 119 -9.38 14.77 9.09
CA LEU A 119 -8.98 13.38 9.30
C LEU A 119 -9.96 12.66 10.26
N PRO A 120 -10.21 11.36 10.05
CA PRO A 120 -11.02 10.56 10.96
C PRO A 120 -10.27 10.29 12.27
N ASP A 121 -10.95 9.61 13.19
CA ASP A 121 -10.36 9.14 14.44
C ASP A 121 -9.31 8.06 14.18
N ALA A 122 -8.35 7.92 15.11
CA ALA A 122 -7.38 6.84 15.10
C ALA A 122 -8.05 5.46 15.11
N PHE A 123 -7.42 4.49 14.46
CA PHE A 123 -7.96 3.14 14.31
C PHE A 123 -6.85 2.10 14.34
N THR A 124 -7.22 0.84 14.23
CA THR A 124 -6.28 -0.28 14.19
C THR A 124 -6.52 -1.11 12.95
N ILE A 125 -5.44 -1.65 12.38
CA ILE A 125 -5.49 -2.63 11.30
C ILE A 125 -4.72 -3.88 11.69
N SER A 126 -5.04 -5.00 11.06
CA SER A 126 -4.29 -6.24 11.08
C SER A 126 -3.55 -6.39 9.75
N ALA A 127 -2.24 -6.60 9.80
CA ALA A 127 -1.45 -7.10 8.68
C ALA A 127 -1.49 -8.63 8.69
N ILE A 128 -2.13 -9.22 7.67
CA ILE A 128 -2.45 -10.65 7.60
C ILE A 128 -1.49 -11.33 6.60
N PRO A 129 -0.64 -12.27 7.06
CA PRO A 129 0.25 -13.05 6.20
C PRO A 129 -0.53 -14.12 5.40
N MET A 130 -0.11 -14.51 4.21
CA MET A 130 0.58 -13.72 3.20
C MET A 130 -0.08 -14.00 1.85
N THR A 131 -0.07 -13.02 0.97
CA THR A 131 -0.55 -13.16 -0.40
C THR A 131 0.42 -12.44 -1.34
N ALA A 132 0.07 -12.35 -2.61
CA ALA A 132 0.81 -11.56 -3.58
C ALA A 132 -0.14 -10.80 -4.50
N SER A 133 0.46 -10.10 -5.44
CA SER A 133 -0.18 -9.37 -6.52
C SER A 133 0.54 -9.67 -7.83
N ARG A 134 0.17 -8.98 -8.90
CA ARG A 134 0.86 -9.13 -10.20
C ARG A 134 2.36 -8.83 -10.13
N GLY A 135 2.85 -8.03 -9.17
CA GLY A 135 4.27 -7.66 -9.12
C GLY A 135 4.89 -7.58 -7.72
N ALA A 136 4.20 -8.04 -6.68
CA ALA A 136 4.70 -7.92 -5.31
C ALA A 136 4.15 -9.01 -4.40
N ILE A 137 4.93 -9.39 -3.41
CA ILE A 137 4.48 -10.15 -2.23
C ILE A 137 4.05 -9.14 -1.16
N ARG A 138 2.95 -9.41 -0.46
CA ARG A 138 2.30 -8.43 0.42
C ARG A 138 1.52 -9.09 1.56
N TYR A 139 1.30 -8.31 2.61
CA TYR A 139 0.22 -8.56 3.56
C TYR A 139 -1.12 -8.18 2.94
N SER A 140 -2.15 -8.97 3.25
CA SER A 140 -3.52 -8.47 3.25
C SER A 140 -3.70 -7.57 4.48
N VAL A 141 -4.65 -6.63 4.42
CA VAL A 141 -4.96 -5.79 5.58
C VAL A 141 -6.46 -5.78 5.86
N ALA A 142 -6.84 -5.70 7.13
CA ALA A 142 -8.23 -5.57 7.56
C ALA A 142 -8.32 -4.78 8.88
N PRO A 143 -9.44 -4.12 9.19
CA PRO A 143 -10.57 -3.84 8.30
C PRO A 143 -10.24 -2.76 7.26
N TRP A 144 -10.92 -2.77 6.11
CA TRP A 144 -10.81 -1.75 5.07
C TRP A 144 -11.67 -0.53 5.35
N THR A 145 -12.79 -0.64 6.08
CA THR A 145 -13.70 0.50 6.31
C THR A 145 -13.00 1.76 6.83
N PRO A 146 -12.16 1.72 7.90
CA PRO A 146 -11.48 2.93 8.35
C PRO A 146 -10.45 3.47 7.33
N LEU A 147 -9.78 2.59 6.58
CA LEU A 147 -8.86 2.98 5.49
C LEU A 147 -9.59 3.65 4.33
N ILE A 148 -10.78 3.15 3.98
CA ILE A 148 -11.66 3.73 2.95
C ILE A 148 -12.14 5.11 3.40
N ASN A 149 -12.53 5.25 4.67
CA ASN A 149 -12.96 6.53 5.24
C ASN A 149 -11.81 7.56 5.23
N LEU A 150 -10.62 7.15 5.66
CA LEU A 150 -9.42 7.97 5.60
C LEU A 150 -9.10 8.40 4.16
N HIS A 151 -9.05 7.46 3.22
CA HIS A 151 -8.83 7.77 1.81
C HIS A 151 -9.90 8.71 1.25
N SER A 152 -11.17 8.50 1.60
CA SER A 152 -12.27 9.37 1.15
C SER A 152 -12.12 10.80 1.65
N ALA A 153 -11.75 10.99 2.92
CA ALA A 153 -11.50 12.32 3.50
C ALA A 153 -10.32 13.01 2.82
N LEU A 154 -9.22 12.28 2.57
CA LEU A 154 -8.05 12.78 1.85
C LEU A 154 -8.40 13.14 0.40
N SER A 155 -9.11 12.25 -0.30
CA SER A 155 -9.51 12.44 -1.70
C SER A 155 -10.40 13.66 -1.87
N LEU A 156 -11.42 13.83 -1.01
CA LEU A 156 -12.30 15.00 -1.03
C LEU A 156 -11.52 16.30 -0.78
N THR A 157 -10.61 16.28 0.20
CA THR A 157 -9.79 17.44 0.54
C THR A 157 -8.83 17.80 -0.59
N SER A 158 -8.20 16.80 -1.18
CA SER A 158 -7.35 16.92 -2.36
C SER A 158 -8.09 17.56 -3.53
N ASP A 159 -9.29 17.10 -3.83
CA ASP A 159 -10.14 17.64 -4.89
C ASP A 159 -10.51 19.12 -4.65
N GLN A 160 -10.93 19.47 -3.43
CA GLN A 160 -11.22 20.85 -3.02
C GLN A 160 -10.01 21.80 -3.08
N CYS A 161 -8.79 21.27 -3.13
CA CYS A 161 -7.55 22.01 -3.29
C CYS A 161 -7.07 22.07 -4.76
N GLY A 162 -7.83 21.52 -5.71
CA GLY A 162 -7.42 21.41 -7.11
C GLY A 162 -6.28 20.41 -7.34
N LEU A 163 -6.11 19.45 -6.42
CA LEU A 163 -5.09 18.40 -6.46
C LEU A 163 -5.72 17.01 -6.35
N PRO A 164 -6.64 16.63 -7.25
CA PRO A 164 -7.35 15.35 -7.15
C PRO A 164 -6.38 14.17 -7.18
N LEU A 165 -6.63 13.18 -6.33
CA LEU A 165 -5.81 11.96 -6.32
C LEU A 165 -5.94 11.22 -7.66
N LYS A 166 -4.83 10.64 -8.14
CA LYS A 166 -4.81 9.95 -9.44
C LYS A 166 -5.75 8.72 -9.51
N LYS A 167 -6.14 8.16 -8.37
CA LYS A 167 -7.12 7.06 -8.29
C LYS A 167 -8.23 7.44 -7.30
N PRO A 168 -9.51 7.19 -7.64
CA PRO A 168 -10.62 7.44 -6.73
C PRO A 168 -10.68 6.38 -5.62
N THR A 169 -11.35 6.69 -4.51
CA THR A 169 -11.54 5.77 -3.39
C THR A 169 -12.21 4.45 -3.79
N SER A 170 -13.11 4.46 -4.78
CA SER A 170 -13.85 3.26 -5.22
C SER A 170 -12.95 2.11 -5.71
N VAL A 171 -11.72 2.42 -6.13
CA VAL A 171 -10.75 1.42 -6.61
C VAL A 171 -9.64 1.12 -5.59
N LEU A 172 -9.74 1.64 -4.37
CA LEU A 172 -8.75 1.38 -3.31
C LEU A 172 -8.69 -0.12 -2.99
N ARG A 173 -7.46 -0.64 -2.93
CA ARG A 173 -7.13 -2.01 -2.49
C ARG A 173 -5.96 -1.91 -1.51
N PRO A 174 -6.23 -1.65 -0.23
CA PRO A 174 -5.17 -1.38 0.73
C PRO A 174 -4.35 -2.66 0.96
N HIS A 175 -3.04 -2.50 1.11
CA HIS A 175 -2.10 -3.58 1.39
C HIS A 175 -0.75 -3.01 1.84
N ILE A 176 0.08 -3.85 2.46
CA ILE A 176 1.44 -3.51 2.86
C ILE A 176 2.40 -4.45 2.11
N GLY A 177 3.34 -3.88 1.37
CA GLY A 177 4.32 -4.68 0.61
C GLY A 177 5.33 -5.38 1.51
N ILE A 178 5.85 -6.51 1.04
CA ILE A 178 6.96 -7.26 1.68
C ILE A 178 8.17 -7.34 0.73
N ALA A 179 7.92 -7.59 -0.56
CA ALA A 179 8.97 -7.67 -1.57
C ALA A 179 8.40 -7.39 -2.96
N TYR A 180 9.22 -6.86 -3.87
CA TYR A 180 8.86 -6.56 -5.25
C TYR A 180 9.46 -7.57 -6.22
N CYS A 181 8.62 -8.04 -7.15
CA CYS A 181 9.06 -8.91 -8.24
C CYS A 181 9.85 -8.05 -9.23
N ASN A 182 11.10 -8.41 -9.51
CA ASN A 182 12.02 -7.63 -10.33
C ASN A 182 12.20 -8.17 -11.75
N ARG A 183 11.42 -9.21 -12.09
CA ARG A 183 11.43 -9.91 -13.37
C ARG A 183 10.10 -10.59 -13.60
N THR A 184 9.90 -11.16 -14.78
CA THR A 184 8.77 -12.04 -15.01
C THR A 184 9.02 -13.39 -14.33
N LEU A 185 8.11 -13.83 -13.46
CA LEU A 185 8.26 -15.05 -12.66
C LEU A 185 7.00 -15.91 -12.71
N ASP A 186 7.15 -17.24 -12.75
CA ASP A 186 6.02 -18.15 -12.60
C ASP A 186 5.45 -18.03 -11.18
N SER A 187 4.17 -17.68 -11.12
CA SER A 187 3.40 -17.54 -9.89
C SER A 187 3.27 -18.84 -9.09
N HIS A 188 3.36 -20.00 -9.73
CA HIS A 188 3.19 -21.30 -9.07
C HIS A 188 4.28 -21.50 -8.02
N LYS A 189 5.55 -21.24 -8.37
CA LYS A 189 6.68 -21.32 -7.44
C LYS A 189 6.48 -20.36 -6.25
N VAL A 190 5.98 -19.15 -6.52
CA VAL A 190 5.71 -18.16 -5.47
C VAL A 190 4.60 -18.63 -4.55
N ARG A 191 3.49 -19.15 -5.09
CA ARG A 191 2.38 -19.70 -4.30
C ARG A 191 2.84 -20.82 -3.37
N GLU A 192 3.63 -21.76 -3.88
CA GLU A 192 4.12 -22.87 -3.06
C GLU A 192 5.05 -22.40 -1.95
N THR A 193 5.94 -21.43 -2.22
CA THR A 193 6.80 -20.84 -1.18
C THR A 193 6.01 -20.08 -0.11
N ILE A 194 5.00 -19.28 -0.49
CA ILE A 194 4.29 -18.45 0.49
C ILE A 194 3.12 -19.16 1.18
N ARG A 195 2.62 -20.27 0.64
CA ARG A 195 1.52 -21.06 1.22
C ARG A 195 1.69 -21.37 2.71
N PRO A 196 2.82 -21.95 3.19
CA PRO A 196 2.99 -22.25 4.62
C PRO A 196 3.06 -20.98 5.49
N LEU A 197 3.43 -19.84 4.92
CA LEU A 197 3.56 -18.58 5.64
C LEU A 197 2.20 -17.90 5.89
N ARG A 198 1.12 -18.45 5.31
CA ARG A 198 -0.24 -17.94 5.48
C ARG A 198 -0.84 -18.26 6.85
N ASP A 199 -0.27 -19.24 7.54
CA ASP A 199 -0.73 -19.66 8.87
C ASP A 199 -0.06 -18.85 10.00
N LEU A 200 0.84 -17.92 9.64
CA LEU A 200 1.44 -17.00 10.61
C LEU A 200 0.36 -16.06 11.20
N PRO A 201 0.49 -15.69 12.49
CA PRO A 201 -0.48 -14.82 13.14
C PRO A 201 -0.48 -13.43 12.49
N ALA A 202 -1.67 -12.81 12.42
CA ALA A 202 -1.77 -11.43 11.99
C ALA A 202 -1.14 -10.48 13.01
N ILE A 203 -0.49 -9.42 12.52
CA ILE A 203 0.08 -8.37 13.37
C ILE A 203 -0.88 -7.20 13.45
N THR A 204 -1.27 -6.84 14.66
CA THR A 204 -2.12 -5.67 14.92
C THR A 204 -1.26 -4.42 14.95
N VAL A 205 -1.66 -3.39 14.21
CA VAL A 205 -0.92 -2.14 14.03
C VAL A 205 -1.86 -0.95 14.29
N PRO A 206 -1.56 -0.11 15.30
CA PRO A 206 -2.31 1.12 15.53
C PRO A 206 -1.97 2.14 14.43
N ILE A 207 -3.00 2.82 13.92
CA ILE A 207 -2.90 3.91 12.96
C ILE A 207 -3.35 5.18 13.68
N GLY A 208 -2.39 6.01 14.06
CA GLY A 208 -2.61 7.29 14.71
C GLY A 208 -2.27 8.50 13.85
N GLN A 209 -1.72 8.30 12.65
CA GLN A 209 -1.29 9.38 11.77
C GLN A 209 -1.27 8.96 10.29
N VAL A 210 -1.26 9.97 9.41
CA VAL A 210 -1.04 9.82 7.98
C VAL A 210 0.05 10.79 7.53
N GLU A 211 0.89 10.36 6.58
CA GLU A 211 2.01 11.16 6.10
C GLU A 211 1.78 11.67 4.68
N LEU A 212 2.12 12.95 4.48
CA LEU A 212 2.37 13.51 3.16
C LEU A 212 3.86 13.35 2.86
N VAL A 213 4.19 12.65 1.79
CA VAL A 213 5.58 12.35 1.43
C VAL A 213 5.90 12.75 0.01
N GLU A 214 7.16 13.10 -0.24
CA GLU A 214 7.75 13.13 -1.57
C GLU A 214 8.43 11.78 -1.84
N LEU A 215 7.83 10.99 -2.72
CA LEU A 215 8.29 9.65 -3.08
C LEU A 215 9.22 9.69 -4.29
N ARG A 216 10.26 8.84 -4.23
CA ARG A 216 11.20 8.58 -5.32
C ARG A 216 11.54 7.10 -5.43
N ARG A 217 12.14 6.70 -6.54
CA ARG A 217 12.76 5.37 -6.70
C ARG A 217 14.26 5.52 -6.66
N GLU A 218 14.92 4.66 -5.89
CA GLU A 218 16.38 4.55 -5.81
C GLU A 218 16.73 3.07 -5.75
N GLU A 219 17.58 2.59 -6.67
CA GLU A 219 18.12 1.22 -6.67
C GLU A 219 17.06 0.12 -6.46
N ARG A 220 15.93 0.19 -7.19
CA ARG A 220 14.82 -0.77 -7.03
C ARG A 220 14.26 -0.82 -5.60
N ALA A 221 14.20 0.33 -4.96
CA ALA A 221 13.45 0.57 -3.74
C ALA A 221 12.64 1.87 -3.87
N TYR A 222 11.56 1.98 -3.11
CA TYR A 222 10.92 3.26 -2.87
C TYR A 222 11.59 3.93 -1.68
N ARG A 223 11.95 5.20 -1.87
CA ARG A 223 12.46 6.07 -0.81
C ARG A 223 11.60 7.32 -0.77
N TRP A 224 11.49 7.95 0.39
CA TRP A 224 10.73 9.17 0.49
C TRP A 224 11.32 10.15 1.49
N ARG A 225 10.85 11.39 1.40
CA ARG A 225 11.03 12.42 2.41
C ARG A 225 9.65 12.78 2.94
N THR A 226 9.47 12.71 4.25
CA THR A 226 8.22 13.14 4.89
C THR A 226 8.15 14.66 4.91
N LEU A 227 7.07 15.20 4.35
CA LEU A 227 6.81 16.64 4.27
C LEU A 227 5.87 17.10 5.39
N ALA A 228 4.97 16.22 5.81
CA ALA A 228 4.07 16.44 6.91
C ALA A 228 3.65 15.10 7.54
N VAL A 229 3.51 15.11 8.86
CA VAL A 229 2.84 14.05 9.62
C VAL A 229 1.57 14.67 10.18
N LEU A 230 0.42 14.09 9.85
CA LEU A 230 -0.88 14.59 10.32
C LEU A 230 -1.50 13.55 11.27
N PRO A 231 -1.76 13.92 12.54
CA PRO A 231 -2.41 13.01 13.47
C PRO A 231 -3.85 12.74 13.02
N LEU A 232 -4.29 11.50 13.20
CA LEU A 232 -5.71 11.16 13.25
C LEU A 232 -6.28 11.64 14.59
N ARG A 233 -7.60 11.81 14.66
CA ARG A 233 -8.27 12.39 15.83
C ARG A 233 -8.38 11.40 17.01
#